data_AF-A0A1W1YBA4-F1
#
_entry.id   AF-A0A1W1YBA4-F1
#
_cell.length_a   1.000
_cell.length_b   1.000
_cell.length_c   1.000
_cell.angle_alpha   90.00
_cell.angle_beta   90.00
_cell.angle_gamma   90.00
#
_symmetry.space_group_name_H-M   'P 1'
#
loop_
_entity.id
_entity.type
_entity.pdbx_description
1 polymer ?
#
loop_
_entity_poly.entity_id
_entity_poly.type
_entity_poly.pdbx_seq_one_letter_code
_entity_poly.pdbx_strand_id
1 'polypeptide(L)'
;MNGDGDVIVDALRELADAEYQERVWAGHSLTEMSSFDECVERLFDDSGLAIAMAKGPVYGDGPDGLLRELDTLVGSVRADGRVEEFLRDPVLVRCRSLAARILEMLTDPGTADS
;
A
#
# COMPACT_ATOMS: atom_id res chain seq x y z
N MET A 1 10.88 13.13 -16.73
CA MET A 1 10.00 11.99 -17.06
C MET A 1 8.63 12.36 -16.52
N ASN A 2 7.62 12.32 -17.37
CA ASN A 2 6.26 12.72 -17.02
C ASN A 2 5.61 11.62 -16.19
N GLY A 3 5.06 11.97 -15.04
CA GLY A 3 4.23 11.10 -14.22
C GLY A 3 4.34 11.44 -12.74
N ASP A 4 4.03 12.67 -12.34
CA ASP A 4 3.80 13.01 -10.92
C ASP A 4 2.44 12.41 -10.50
N GLY A 5 2.32 11.09 -10.60
CA GLY A 5 1.30 10.34 -9.89
C GLY A 5 1.56 10.52 -8.41
N ASP A 6 0.50 10.74 -7.64
CA ASP A 6 0.59 10.80 -6.19
C ASP A 6 1.27 9.51 -5.69
N VAL A 7 2.49 9.64 -5.16
CA VAL A 7 3.34 8.52 -4.72
C VAL A 7 2.57 7.58 -3.79
N ILE A 8 1.68 8.14 -2.97
CA ILE A 8 0.81 7.41 -2.05
C ILE A 8 -0.21 6.58 -2.84
N VAL A 9 -0.88 7.19 -3.82
CA VAL A 9 -1.84 6.50 -4.70
C VAL A 9 -1.17 5.38 -5.47
N ASP A 10 0.02 5.59 -6.01
CA ASP A 10 0.74 4.57 -6.77
C ASP A 10 1.27 3.44 -5.87
N ALA A 11 1.60 3.72 -4.61
CA ALA A 11 1.97 2.69 -3.63
C ALA A 11 0.75 1.88 -3.18
N LEU A 12 -0.39 2.53 -2.96
CA LEU A 12 -1.65 1.86 -2.64
C LEU A 12 -2.14 0.99 -3.80
N ARG A 13 -1.99 1.44 -5.05
CA ARG A 13 -2.31 0.64 -6.24
C ARG A 13 -1.47 -0.63 -6.32
N GLU A 14 -0.15 -0.50 -6.17
CA GLU A 14 0.75 -1.65 -6.14
C GLU A 14 0.39 -2.60 -5.00
N LEU A 15 0.16 -2.08 -3.79
CA LEU A 15 -0.16 -2.91 -2.63
C LEU A 15 -1.53 -3.58 -2.72
N ALA A 16 -2.47 -3.02 -3.49
CA ALA A 16 -3.79 -3.61 -3.73
C ALA A 16 -3.79 -4.70 -4.83
N ASP A 17 -2.80 -4.71 -5.73
CA ASP A 17 -2.80 -5.54 -6.93
C ASP A 17 -1.97 -6.83 -6.74
N ALA A 18 -2.65 -7.93 -6.44
CA ALA A 18 -2.01 -9.23 -6.25
C ALA A 18 -1.34 -9.77 -7.53
N GLU A 19 -1.90 -9.51 -8.71
CA GLU A 19 -1.34 -9.99 -9.98
C GLU A 19 -0.05 -9.23 -10.32
N TYR A 20 -0.04 -7.91 -10.07
CA TYR A 20 1.16 -7.09 -10.19
C TYR A 20 2.26 -7.61 -9.25
N GLN A 21 1.93 -7.84 -7.98
CA GLN A 21 2.88 -8.34 -6.98
C GLN A 21 3.48 -9.70 -7.37
N GLU A 22 2.67 -10.64 -7.86
CA GLU A 22 3.15 -11.94 -8.37
C GLU A 22 4.15 -11.78 -9.53
N ARG A 23 3.98 -10.75 -10.37
CA ARG A 23 4.88 -10.47 -11.49
C ARG A 23 6.19 -9.81 -11.04
N VAL A 24 6.12 -8.80 -10.15
CA VAL A 24 7.28 -7.95 -9.84
C VAL A 24 8.01 -8.29 -8.55
N TRP A 25 7.32 -8.81 -7.52
CA TRP A 25 7.93 -9.15 -6.23
C TRP A 25 8.58 -10.54 -6.23
N ALA A 26 8.08 -11.45 -7.07
CA ALA A 26 8.69 -12.77 -7.27
C ALA A 26 9.94 -12.75 -8.16
N GLY A 27 10.35 -11.58 -8.66
CA GLY A 27 11.49 -11.44 -9.57
C GLY A 27 11.27 -12.10 -10.94
N HIS A 28 10.02 -12.33 -11.33
CA HIS A 28 9.66 -12.93 -12.62
C HIS A 28 9.75 -11.95 -13.80
N SER A 29 9.97 -10.66 -13.52
CA SER A 29 10.19 -9.63 -14.54
C SER A 29 11.68 -9.26 -14.64
N LEU A 30 12.18 -9.15 -15.88
CA LEU A 30 13.57 -8.76 -16.17
C LEU A 30 13.77 -7.24 -16.18
N THR A 31 12.67 -6.47 -16.20
CA THR A 31 12.69 -5.02 -16.41
C THR A 31 11.97 -4.23 -15.32
N GLU A 32 11.11 -4.89 -14.54
CA GLU A 32 10.38 -4.30 -13.42
C GLU A 32 10.74 -5.09 -12.17
N MET A 33 11.22 -4.40 -11.13
CA MET A 33 11.56 -5.01 -9.86
C MET A 33 11.04 -4.09 -8.77
N SER A 34 10.30 -4.68 -7.84
CA SER A 34 9.83 -4.06 -6.61
C SER A 34 9.80 -5.16 -5.56
N SER A 35 9.53 -4.80 -4.32
CA SER A 35 9.35 -5.71 -3.21
C SER A 35 8.30 -5.16 -2.27
N PHE A 36 7.83 -6.01 -1.35
CA PHE A 36 6.93 -5.57 -0.31
C PHE A 36 7.54 -4.42 0.53
N ASP A 37 8.80 -4.57 0.93
CA ASP A 37 9.49 -3.56 1.74
C ASP A 37 9.63 -2.24 0.96
N GLU A 38 10.07 -2.27 -0.30
CA GLU A 38 10.14 -1.06 -1.14
C GLU A 38 8.77 -0.41 -1.34
N CYS A 39 7.71 -1.19 -1.53
CA CYS A 39 6.35 -0.65 -1.66
C CYS A 39 5.87 0.02 -0.36
N VAL A 40 6.21 -0.55 0.81
CA VAL A 40 5.84 -0.01 2.13
C VAL A 40 6.66 1.24 2.47
N GLU A 41 7.97 1.20 2.26
CA GLU A 41 8.86 2.37 2.42
C GLU A 41 8.38 3.51 1.52
N ARG A 42 8.04 3.20 0.26
CA ARG A 42 7.50 4.19 -0.68
C ARG A 42 6.17 4.80 -0.19
N LEU A 43 5.31 3.99 0.42
CA LEU A 43 4.01 4.43 0.93
C LEU A 43 4.14 5.34 2.15
N PHE A 44 4.96 4.98 3.14
CA PHE A 44 4.97 5.64 4.45
C PHE A 44 6.15 6.59 4.65
N ASP A 45 7.34 6.19 4.22
CA ASP A 45 8.59 6.90 4.51
C ASP A 45 8.93 7.88 3.39
N ASP A 46 9.09 7.39 2.15
CA ASP A 46 9.52 8.24 1.02
C ASP A 46 8.46 9.29 0.65
N SER A 47 7.18 8.97 0.83
CA SER A 47 6.08 9.91 0.64
C SER A 47 5.99 10.98 1.75
N GLY A 48 6.62 10.72 2.91
CA GLY A 48 6.47 11.50 4.13
C GLY A 48 5.11 11.32 4.84
N LEU A 49 4.30 10.36 4.42
CA LEU A 49 2.94 10.13 4.96
C LEU A 49 2.98 9.81 6.45
N ALA A 50 3.89 8.96 6.91
CA ALA A 50 4.02 8.63 8.34
C ALA A 50 4.27 9.88 9.18
N ILE A 51 5.16 10.76 8.70
CA ILE A 51 5.47 12.04 9.36
C ILE A 51 4.26 12.98 9.35
N ALA A 52 3.52 13.04 8.24
CA ALA A 52 2.33 13.88 8.12
C ALA A 52 1.23 13.43 9.09
N MET A 53 0.94 12.13 9.13
CA MET A 53 -0.06 11.53 10.02
C MET A 53 0.28 11.69 11.51
N ALA A 54 1.57 11.74 11.85
CA ALA A 54 2.03 12.04 13.22
C ALA A 54 1.76 13.50 13.63
N LYS A 55 1.63 14.42 12.68
CA LYS A 55 1.37 15.85 12.93
C LYS A 55 -0.12 16.19 13.02
N GLY A 56 -0.99 15.37 12.43
CA GLY A 56 -2.44 15.56 12.43
C GLY A 56 -3.13 14.82 11.29
N PRO A 57 -4.43 15.07 11.08
CA PRO A 57 -5.17 14.50 9.96
C PRO A 57 -4.60 14.94 8.61
N VAL A 58 -4.49 14.02 7.66
CA VAL A 58 -3.98 14.25 6.29
C VAL A 58 -5.13 14.24 5.29
N TYR A 59 -5.93 13.18 5.30
CA TYR A 59 -7.07 13.00 4.40
C TYR A 59 -8.42 13.01 5.14
N GLY A 60 -8.40 13.08 6.47
CA GLY A 60 -9.57 13.04 7.34
C GLY A 60 -9.74 11.70 8.04
N ASP A 61 -10.66 11.64 9.01
CA ASP A 61 -10.74 10.54 9.97
C ASP A 61 -10.93 9.15 9.33
N GLY A 62 -11.66 9.07 8.22
CA GLY A 62 -11.91 7.83 7.49
C GLY A 62 -10.64 7.22 6.88
N PRO A 63 -10.03 7.86 5.85
CA PRO A 63 -8.83 7.33 5.22
C PRO A 63 -7.64 7.26 6.20
N ASP A 64 -7.47 8.26 7.08
CA ASP A 64 -6.36 8.26 8.05
C ASP A 64 -6.49 7.14 9.08
N GLY A 65 -7.72 6.72 9.43
CA GLY A 65 -7.96 5.56 10.29
C GLY A 65 -7.47 4.28 9.63
N LEU A 66 -7.83 4.06 8.37
CA LEU A 66 -7.41 2.90 7.59
C LEU A 66 -5.90 2.88 7.31
N LEU A 67 -5.29 4.05 7.08
CA LEU A 67 -3.84 4.17 6.89
C LEU A 67 -3.06 3.76 8.16
N ARG A 68 -3.54 4.11 9.36
CA ARG A 68 -2.91 3.66 10.63
C ARG A 68 -3.07 2.16 10.84
N GLU A 69 -4.23 1.60 10.48
CA GLU A 69 -4.45 0.16 10.53
C GLU A 69 -3.52 -0.57 9.56
N LEU A 70 -3.36 -0.03 8.34
CA LEU A 70 -2.46 -0.56 7.34
C LEU A 70 -0.99 -0.52 7.81
N ASP A 71 -0.53 0.61 8.34
CA ASP A 71 0.82 0.78 8.91
C ASP A 71 1.12 -0.27 10.01
N THR A 72 0.15 -0.50 10.89
CA THR A 72 0.25 -1.53 11.93
C THR A 72 0.33 -2.94 11.33
N LEU A 73 -0.49 -3.23 10.31
CA LEU A 73 -0.54 -4.55 9.69
C LEU A 73 0.71 -4.85 8.88
N VAL A 74 1.26 -3.90 8.12
CA VAL A 74 2.47 -4.12 7.33
C VAL A 74 3.66 -4.46 8.24
N GLY A 75 3.77 -3.82 9.42
CA GLY A 75 4.77 -4.17 10.42
C GLY A 75 4.60 -5.57 11.05
N SER A 76 3.44 -6.22 10.85
CA SER A 76 3.16 -7.58 11.31
C SER A 76 3.29 -8.66 10.23
N VAL A 77 3.42 -8.24 8.97
CA VAL A 77 3.64 -9.17 7.85
C VAL A 77 5.00 -9.83 8.04
N ARG A 78 5.02 -11.17 7.97
CA ARG A 78 6.27 -11.91 8.03
C ARG A 78 6.75 -12.16 6.61
N ALA A 79 7.77 -11.43 6.19
CA ALA A 79 8.45 -11.66 4.91
C ALA A 79 9.45 -12.84 4.96
N ASP A 80 9.22 -13.84 5.82
CA ASP A 80 10.07 -15.03 5.90
C ASP A 80 9.54 -16.18 5.04
N GLY A 81 10.44 -16.83 4.31
CA GLY A 81 10.10 -18.00 3.49
C GLY A 81 10.09 -17.72 1.99
N ARG A 82 9.31 -18.52 1.24
CA ARG A 82 9.23 -18.42 -0.22
C ARG A 82 8.25 -17.33 -0.63
N VAL A 83 8.55 -16.61 -1.71
CA VAL A 83 7.72 -15.50 -2.18
C VAL A 83 6.27 -15.93 -2.47
N GLU A 84 6.05 -17.17 -2.94
CA GLU A 84 4.71 -17.69 -3.21
C GLU A 84 3.92 -18.02 -1.93
N GLU A 85 4.60 -18.29 -0.83
CA GLU A 85 3.98 -18.47 0.49
C GLU A 85 3.64 -17.11 1.08
N PHE A 86 4.59 -16.17 1.01
CA PHE A 86 4.41 -14.77 1.38
C PHE A 86 3.24 -14.10 0.65
N LEU A 87 3.12 -14.29 -0.67
CA LEU A 87 2.04 -13.72 -1.47
C LEU A 87 0.65 -14.27 -1.09
N ARG A 88 0.59 -15.39 -0.36
CA ARG A 88 -0.64 -15.99 0.18
C ARG A 88 -0.82 -15.74 1.69
N ASP A 89 0.06 -14.96 2.31
CA ASP A 89 -0.04 -14.62 3.73
C ASP A 89 -1.39 -13.94 4.00
N PRO A 90 -2.21 -14.45 4.95
CA PRO A 90 -3.50 -13.85 5.28
C PRO A 90 -3.39 -12.39 5.77
N VAL A 91 -2.26 -11.99 6.37
CA VAL A 91 -1.97 -10.60 6.74
C VAL A 91 -1.77 -9.75 5.48
N LEU A 92 -1.01 -10.22 4.50
CA LEU A 92 -0.83 -9.51 3.23
C LEU A 92 -2.16 -9.38 2.46
N VAL A 93 -3.02 -10.40 2.50
CA VAL A 93 -4.38 -10.32 1.93
C VAL A 93 -5.21 -9.22 2.59
N ARG A 94 -5.06 -9.02 3.90
CA ARG A 94 -5.68 -7.90 4.62
C ARG A 94 -5.08 -6.56 4.21
N CYS A 95 -3.75 -6.46 4.09
CA CYS A 95 -3.09 -5.25 3.60
C CYS A 95 -3.62 -4.84 2.22
N ARG A 96 -3.74 -5.79 1.28
CA ARG A 96 -4.34 -5.55 -0.05
C ARG A 96 -5.75 -4.99 0.03
N SER A 97 -6.58 -5.58 0.89
CA SER A 97 -7.97 -5.16 1.07
C SER A 97 -8.08 -3.74 1.64
N LEU A 98 -7.23 -3.38 2.60
CA LEU A 98 -7.17 -2.03 3.15
C LEU A 98 -6.64 -1.03 2.11
N ALA A 99 -5.57 -1.37 1.40
CA ALA A 99 -5.00 -0.53 0.35
C ALA A 99 -6.03 -0.21 -0.74
N ALA A 100 -6.78 -1.22 -1.21
CA ALA A 100 -7.86 -1.04 -2.18
C ALA A 100 -8.95 -0.09 -1.66
N ARG A 101 -9.39 -0.26 -0.40
CA ARG A 101 -10.41 0.59 0.19
C ARG A 101 -9.94 2.04 0.38
N ILE A 102 -8.69 2.24 0.81
CA ILE A 102 -8.11 3.58 0.92
C ILE A 102 -8.04 4.23 -0.47
N LEU A 103 -7.59 3.47 -1.48
CA LEU A 103 -7.51 3.95 -2.85
C LEU A 103 -8.88 4.40 -3.39
N GLU A 104 -9.94 3.62 -3.15
CA GLU A 104 -11.31 4.00 -3.50
C GLU A 104 -11.70 5.34 -2.84
N MET A 105 -11.44 5.50 -1.54
CA MET A 105 -11.77 6.73 -0.81
C MET A 105 -10.97 7.96 -1.29
N LEU A 106 -9.73 7.77 -1.72
CA LEU A 106 -8.88 8.86 -2.20
C LEU A 106 -9.15 9.24 -3.66
N THR A 107 -9.65 8.30 -4.47
CA THR A 107 -9.85 8.50 -5.92
C THR A 107 -11.31 8.69 -6.32
N ASP A 108 -12.26 8.33 -5.46
CA ASP A 108 -13.68 8.61 -5.61
C ASP A 108 -14.19 9.50 -4.45
N PRO A 109 -14.22 10.83 -4.64
CA PRO A 109 -14.73 11.76 -3.62
C PRO A 109 -16.26 11.68 -3.40
N GLY A 110 -16.95 10.73 -4.03
CA GLY A 110 -18.42 10.65 -4.09
C GLY A 110 -19.13 9.81 -3.03
N THR A 111 -18.45 9.21 -2.04
CA THR A 111 -19.11 8.31 -1.06
C THR A 111 -18.99 8.71 0.41
N ALA A 112 -18.41 9.88 0.71
CA ALA A 112 -18.41 10.46 2.05
C ALA A 112 -19.61 11.42 2.25
N ASP A 113 -20.83 10.94 2.01
CA ASP A 113 -22.09 11.45 2.59
C ASP A 113 -23.27 10.65 2.01
N SER A 114 -23.79 9.70 2.78
CA SER A 114 -25.15 9.13 2.65
C SER A 114 -25.60 8.53 3.98
#